data_AF-A0A2P2MN08-F1
#
_entry.id   AF-A0A2P2MN08-F1
#
_cell.length_a   1.000
_cell.length_b   1.000
_cell.length_c   1.000
_cell.angle_alpha   90.00
_cell.angle_beta   90.00
_cell.angle_gamma   90.00
#
_symmetry.space_group_name_H-M   'P 1'
#
loop_
_entity.id
_entity.type
_entity.pdbx_description
1 polymer ?
#
loop_
_entity_poly.entity_id
_entity_poly.type
_entity_poly.pdbx_seq_one_letter_code
_entity_poly.pdbx_strand_id
1 'polypeptide(L)' 'MSEEEKLLKEAKKLPWEDRLVHKNWKVRSEANVDLAAVCDSISDPKDPRFREFGLLLTVWACFLLK' A
#
# COMPACT_ATOMS: atom_id res chain seq x y z
N MET A 1 21.03 7.96 9.28
CA MET A 1 19.88 8.06 8.37
C MET A 1 20.39 7.93 6.96
N SER A 2 20.30 6.73 6.37
CA SER A 2 20.68 6.55 4.96
C SER A 2 19.71 7.35 4.07
N GLU A 3 20.13 7.71 2.86
CA GLU A 3 19.25 8.38 1.89
C GLU A 3 17.96 7.58 1.64
N GLU A 4 18.05 6.26 1.74
CA GLU A 4 16.93 5.35 1.58
C GLU A 4 15.93 5.46 2.73
N GLU A 5 16.38 5.52 3.98
CA GLU A 5 15.48 5.75 5.13
C GLU A 5 14.81 7.12 5.07
N LYS A 6 15.53 8.16 4.60
CA LYS A 6 14.93 9.49 4.38
C LYS A 6 13.83 9.42 3.33
N LEU A 7 14.08 8.73 2.22
CA LEU A 7 13.11 8.54 1.14
C LEU A 7 11.87 7.78 1.63
N LEU A 8 12.04 6.72 2.42
CA LEU A 8 10.92 5.97 2.99
C LEU A 8 10.09 6.83 3.96
N LYS A 9 10.74 7.65 4.80
CA LYS A 9 10.04 8.57 5.71
C LYS A 9 9.25 9.65 4.97
N GLU A 10 9.81 10.23 3.92
CA GLU A 10 9.09 11.19 3.08
C GLU A 10 7.94 10.52 2.32
N ALA A 11 8.15 9.31 1.80
CA ALA A 11 7.11 8.56 1.10
C ALA A 11 5.93 8.20 2.01
N LYS A 12 6.13 8.00 3.31
CA LYS A 12 5.03 7.79 4.26
C LYS A 12 4.07 8.97 4.42
N LYS A 13 4.46 10.17 3.98
CA LYS A 13 3.58 11.34 3.96
C LYS A 13 2.64 11.37 2.74
N LEU A 14 2.94 10.57 1.72
CA LEU A 14 2.14 10.51 0.50
C LEU A 14 0.90 9.60 0.67
N PRO A 15 -0.17 9.86 -0.10
CA PRO A 15 -1.31 8.95 -0.22
C PRO A 15 -0.90 7.56 -0.68
N TRP A 16 -1.72 6.55 -0.39
CA TRP A 16 -1.40 5.16 -0.74
C TRP A 16 -1.26 4.97 -2.24
N GLU A 17 -2.14 5.57 -3.04
CA GLU A 17 -2.13 5.52 -4.50
C GLU A 17 -0.75 5.90 -5.06
N ASP A 18 -0.20 7.01 -4.57
CA ASP A 18 1.10 7.53 -5.00
C ASP A 18 2.26 6.63 -4.56
N ARG A 19 2.17 6.03 -3.36
CA ARG A 19 3.21 5.10 -2.87
C ARG A 19 3.19 3.77 -3.62
N LEU A 20 2.01 3.26 -3.98
CA LEU A 20 1.82 1.97 -4.64
C LEU A 20 2.30 2.02 -6.10
N VAL A 21 2.27 3.18 -6.76
CA VAL A 21 2.83 3.40 -8.11
C VAL A 21 4.23 4.02 -8.11
N HIS A 22 4.83 4.23 -6.93
CA HIS A 22 6.12 4.91 -6.80
C HIS A 22 7.24 4.15 -7.50
N LYS A 23 8.22 4.86 -8.10
CA LYS A 23 9.34 4.24 -8.84
C LYS A 23 10.21 3.30 -8.00
N ASN A 24 10.39 3.61 -6.71
CA ASN A 24 11.19 2.82 -5.78
C ASN A 24 10.40 1.60 -5.28
N TRP A 25 10.95 0.40 -5.46
CA TRP A 25 10.31 -0.85 -5.06
C TRP A 25 10.09 -0.98 -3.55
N LYS A 26 10.98 -0.44 -2.70
CA LYS A 26 10.83 -0.48 -1.23
C LYS A 26 9.67 0.39 -0.76
N VAL A 27 9.44 1.54 -1.41
CA VAL A 27 8.26 2.39 -1.14
C VAL A 27 6.98 1.63 -1.46
N ARG A 28 6.93 0.94 -2.61
CA ARG A 28 5.79 0.08 -2.98
C ARG A 28 5.59 -1.05 -1.96
N SER A 29 6.68 -1.68 -1.54
CA SER A 29 6.64 -2.77 -0.55
C SER A 29 6.15 -2.33 0.82
N GLU A 30 6.62 -1.19 1.35
CA GLU A 30 6.10 -0.64 2.62
C GLU A 30 4.62 -0.27 2.50
N ALA A 31 4.21 0.30 1.36
CA ALA A 31 2.81 0.63 1.13
C ALA A 31 1.91 -0.62 1.12
N ASN A 32 2.41 -1.76 0.65
CA ASN A 32 1.71 -3.04 0.76
C ASN A 32 1.56 -3.55 2.16
N VAL A 33 2.63 -3.45 2.96
CA VAL A 33 2.59 -3.91 4.34
C VAL A 33 1.56 -3.11 5.12
N ASP A 34 1.53 -1.79 4.92
CA ASP A 34 0.51 -0.93 5.51
C ASP A 34 -0.90 -1.32 5.02
N LEU A 35 -1.07 -1.57 3.71
CA LEU A 35 -2.36 -1.95 3.13
C LEU A 35 -2.87 -3.30 3.68
N ALA A 36 -1.98 -4.30 3.76
CA ALA A 36 -2.29 -5.60 4.35
C ALA A 36 -2.68 -5.47 5.82
N ALA A 37 -1.97 -4.65 6.61
CA ALA A 37 -2.32 -4.40 8.00
C ALA A 37 -3.70 -3.75 8.16
N VAL A 38 -4.09 -2.86 7.24
CA VAL A 38 -5.44 -2.29 7.22
C VAL A 38 -6.46 -3.37 6.88
N CYS A 39 -6.21 -4.20 5.86
CA CYS A 39 -7.09 -5.33 5.53
C CYS A 39 -7.27 -6.31 6.70
N ASP A 40 -6.18 -6.66 7.40
CA ASP A 40 -6.21 -7.53 8.58
C ASP A 40 -6.98 -6.91 9.75
N SER A 41 -6.99 -5.58 9.86
CA SER A 41 -7.77 -4.86 10.87
C SER A 41 -9.27 -4.84 10.60
N ILE A 42 -9.70 -5.17 9.37
CA ILE A 42 -11.11 -5.20 9.00
C ILE A 42 -11.67 -6.57 9.36
N SER A 43 -12.45 -6.62 10.43
CA SER A 43 -13.11 -7.84 10.92
C SER A 43 -14.55 -7.99 10.41
N ASP A 44 -15.20 -6.90 10.00
CA ASP A 44 -16.56 -6.92 9.46
C ASP A 44 -16.52 -7.12 7.94
N PRO A 45 -17.03 -8.24 7.40
CA PRO A 45 -17.09 -8.46 5.95
C PRO A 45 -18.00 -7.48 5.20
N LYS A 46 -18.79 -6.66 5.89
CA LYS A 46 -19.61 -5.59 5.32
C LYS A 46 -19.00 -4.20 5.48
N ASP A 47 -17.77 -4.11 5.97
CA ASP A 47 -17.12 -2.83 6.21
C ASP A 47 -17.05 -2.01 4.91
N PRO A 48 -17.59 -0.77 4.90
CA PRO A 48 -17.63 0.06 3.70
C PRO A 48 -16.25 0.37 3.13
N ARG A 49 -15.18 0.29 3.94
CA ARG A 49 -13.79 0.51 3.52
C ARG A 49 -13.34 -0.50 2.46
N PHE A 50 -13.91 -1.71 2.39
CA PHE A 50 -13.61 -2.67 1.33
C PHE A 50 -13.92 -2.15 -0.08
N ARG A 51 -14.91 -1.26 -0.22
CA ARG A 51 -15.24 -0.66 -1.53
C ARG A 51 -14.13 0.26 -2.04
N GLU A 52 -13.42 0.92 -1.14
CA GLU A 52 -12.28 1.78 -1.47
C GLU A 52 -11.06 0.93 -1.89
N PHE A 53 -10.90 -0.25 -1.29
CA PHE A 53 -9.81 -1.19 -1.61
C PHE A 53 -10.06 -2.05 -2.86
N GLY A 54 -11.30 -2.24 -3.31
CA GLY A 54 -11.62 -3.12 -4.44
C GLY A 54 -10.94 -2.72 -5.76
N LEU A 55 -10.80 -1.42 -6.01
CA LEU A 55 -10.06 -0.88 -7.17
C LEU A 55 -8.53 -1.03 -7.02
N LEU A 56 -8.03 -0.97 -5.78
CA LEU A 56 -6.61 -1.17 -5.50
C LEU A 56 -6.26 -2.66 -5.66
N LEU A 57 -7.04 -3.58 -5.07
CA LEU A 57 -6.80 -5.03 -5.13
C LEU A 57 -6.78 -5.60 -6.57
N THR A 58 -7.57 -5.02 -7.49
CA THR A 58 -7.57 -5.43 -8.90
C THR A 58 -6.32 -5.01 -9.67
N VAL A 59 -5.71 -3.86 -9.32
CA VAL A 59 -4.41 -3.44 -9.87
C VAL A 59 -3.26 -4.23 -9.24
N TRP A 60 -3.43 -4.65 -7.98
CA TRP A 60 -2.44 -5.36 -7.17
C TRP A 60 -2.31 -6.87 -7.45
N ALA A 61 -3.39 -7.54 -7.86
CA ALA A 61 -3.34 -8.94 -8.27
C ALA A 61 -2.31 -9.20 -9.39
N CYS A 62 -2.04 -8.20 -10.24
CA CYS A 62 -1.02 -8.26 -11.28
C CYS A 62 0.43 -8.23 -10.76
N PHE A 63 0.68 -7.67 -9.57
CA PHE A 63 2.02 -7.54 -8.99
C PHE A 63 2.40 -8.68 -8.03
N LEU A 64 1.42 -9.35 -7.41
CA LEU A 64 1.64 -10.49 -6.50
C LEU A 64 1.73 -11.85 -7.24
N LEU A 65 1.29 -11.93 -8.49
CA LEU A 65 1.35 -13.13 -9.34
C LEU A 65 2.56 -13.15 -10.30
N LYS A 66 3.61 -12.37 -10.04
CA LYS A 66 4.82 -12.35 -10.87
C LYS A 66 6.09 -12.48 -10.05
#